data_AF-A0A8J3VIN1-F1
#
_entry.id   AF-A0A8J3VIN1-F1
#
_cell.length_a   1.000
_cell.length_b   1.000
_cell.length_c   1.000
_cell.angle_alpha   90.00
_cell.angle_beta   90.00
_cell.angle_gamma   90.00
#
_symmetry.space_group_name_H-M   'P 1'
#
loop_
_entity.id
_entity.type
_entity.pdbx_description
1 polymer ?
#
loop_
_entity_poly.entity_id
_entity_poly.type
_entity_poly.pdbx_seq_one_letter_code
_entity_poly.pdbx_strand_id
1 'polypeptide(L)'
;MGMLARIAIFSSIVISVSLAGVQPALAVPTDAALASHWAPIHYQDTDSSDYDADYLSAVDFDADWDARNNWEHQDDNLARMTGTVYYSVVETSTHWHLVYSFYHPRDWEDFPDPFSLYTHENDMEGVLLVVRKDGTEFGKFEAMVTVAHSDFYSYIPPGGTYTNGRETIDGTIVMQTYNGVSRPTTFQEAKGHGIFRWNGADPGDAVVYFPTGTGEVPSSGNDRSVGYQLVNTFATAGLWAHRNDTLTFAGWGTFRGDNGQDNAANTAWGWDDGNDGSDLQRGLLATDPAKLVSAYFNNEGSFSLSYLRNNYL
;
A
#
# COMPACT_ATOMS: atom_id res chain seq x y z
N MET A 1 55.39 78.45 21.83
CA MET A 1 54.18 77.95 22.53
C MET A 1 53.20 77.50 21.45
N GLY A 2 52.80 76.22 21.47
CA GLY A 2 51.80 75.61 20.56
C GLY A 2 52.39 75.04 19.26
N MET A 3 52.06 73.83 18.79
CA MET A 3 51.26 72.72 19.31
C MET A 3 51.58 71.51 18.39
N LEU A 4 51.87 70.34 18.94
CA LEU A 4 52.09 69.09 18.21
C LEU A 4 50.74 68.56 17.67
N ALA A 5 50.65 68.31 16.36
CA ALA A 5 49.50 67.67 15.74
C ALA A 5 49.53 66.16 16.02
N ARG A 6 48.50 65.65 16.72
CA ARG A 6 48.26 64.23 16.94
C ARG A 6 47.41 63.68 15.80
N ILE A 7 47.93 62.69 15.10
CA ILE A 7 47.17 61.89 14.12
C ILE A 7 46.42 60.80 14.91
N ALA A 8 45.09 60.80 14.83
CA ALA A 8 44.25 59.73 15.37
C ALA A 8 43.85 58.80 14.22
N ILE A 9 44.22 57.51 14.34
CA ILE A 9 43.79 56.45 13.43
C ILE A 9 42.49 55.87 14.00
N PHE A 10 41.39 55.99 13.27
CA PHE A 10 40.13 55.31 13.59
C PHE A 10 40.12 53.95 12.91
N SER A 11 40.18 52.88 13.71
CA SER A 11 39.94 51.51 13.24
C SER A 11 38.45 51.19 13.36
N SER A 12 37.77 51.08 12.22
CA SER A 12 36.38 50.67 12.14
C SER A 12 36.29 49.14 12.24
N ILE A 13 35.74 48.64 13.34
CA ILE A 13 35.40 47.22 13.49
C ILE A 13 34.04 46.99 12.83
N VAL A 14 34.02 46.23 11.73
CA VAL A 14 32.79 45.73 11.11
C VAL A 14 32.41 44.44 11.81
N ILE A 15 31.33 44.47 12.60
CA ILE A 15 30.71 43.27 13.18
C ILE A 15 29.71 42.73 12.17
N SER A 16 30.10 41.67 11.46
CA SER A 16 29.20 40.92 10.59
C SER A 16 28.29 40.05 11.47
N VAL A 17 27.05 40.49 11.68
CA VAL A 17 26.02 39.65 12.31
C VAL A 17 25.54 38.65 11.26
N SER A 18 26.01 37.41 11.35
CA SER A 18 25.45 36.29 10.58
C SER A 18 24.07 35.96 11.13
N LEU A 19 23.02 36.47 10.46
CA LEU A 19 21.66 35.95 10.59
C LEU A 19 21.67 34.51 10.08
N ALA A 20 21.81 33.55 10.99
CA ALA A 20 21.52 32.16 10.68
C ALA A 20 20.05 32.09 10.27
N GLY A 21 19.80 31.90 8.98
CA GLY A 21 18.45 31.68 8.46
C GLY A 21 17.86 30.47 9.15
N VAL A 22 16.77 30.66 9.88
CA VAL A 22 15.95 29.55 10.37
C VAL A 22 15.44 28.84 9.13
N GLN A 23 16.01 27.68 8.80
CA GLN A 23 15.39 26.81 7.79
C GLN A 23 13.98 26.50 8.31
N PRO A 24 12.93 26.76 7.52
CA PRO A 24 11.59 26.33 7.91
C PRO A 24 11.65 24.84 8.17
N ALA A 25 11.16 24.40 9.32
CA ALA A 25 10.95 22.98 9.57
C ALA A 25 10.11 22.44 8.40
N LEU A 26 10.60 21.40 7.71
CA LEU A 26 9.81 20.75 6.67
C LEU A 26 8.49 20.33 7.31
N ALA A 27 7.37 20.69 6.68
CA ALA A 27 6.07 20.26 7.14
C ALA A 27 6.04 18.72 7.11
N VAL A 28 5.58 18.10 8.20
CA VAL A 28 5.33 16.65 8.19
C VAL A 28 4.29 16.38 7.09
N PRO A 29 4.56 15.47 6.14
CA PRO A 29 3.63 15.21 5.05
C PRO A 29 2.31 14.67 5.61
N THR A 30 1.21 14.99 4.92
CA THR A 30 -0.08 14.37 5.22
C THR A 30 -0.06 12.90 4.79
N ASP A 31 -0.97 12.09 5.34
CA ASP A 31 -1.13 10.69 4.91
C ASP A 31 -1.39 10.56 3.41
N ALA A 32 -2.20 11.45 2.86
CA ALA A 32 -2.47 11.46 1.42
C ALA A 32 -1.20 11.77 0.60
N ALA A 33 -0.34 12.67 1.08
CA ALA A 33 0.93 12.98 0.41
C ALA A 33 1.92 11.80 0.53
N LEU A 34 2.03 11.18 1.71
CA LEU A 34 2.85 9.97 1.91
C LEU A 34 2.37 8.83 1.03
N ALA A 35 1.06 8.56 1.03
CA ALA A 35 0.46 7.52 0.21
C ALA A 35 0.67 7.81 -1.29
N SER A 36 0.36 9.02 -1.75
CA SER A 36 0.60 9.39 -3.14
C SER A 36 2.06 9.28 -3.55
N HIS A 37 3.03 9.57 -2.67
CA HIS A 37 4.45 9.45 -2.99
C HIS A 37 4.89 7.98 -3.14
N TRP A 38 4.49 7.11 -2.22
CA TRP A 38 4.95 5.73 -2.16
C TRP A 38 4.04 4.72 -2.88
N ALA A 39 2.88 5.15 -3.37
CA ALA A 39 1.92 4.28 -4.05
C ALA A 39 2.59 3.47 -5.19
N PRO A 40 2.41 2.14 -5.23
CA PRO A 40 3.06 1.28 -6.21
C PRO A 40 2.63 1.55 -7.65
N ILE A 41 3.51 1.26 -8.61
CA ILE A 41 3.06 0.95 -9.98
C ILE A 41 2.64 -0.52 -9.96
N HIS A 42 1.39 -0.80 -10.34
CA HIS A 42 0.78 -2.09 -10.11
C HIS A 42 0.55 -2.82 -11.43
N TYR A 43 1.16 -3.99 -11.59
CA TYR A 43 1.00 -4.87 -12.72
C TYR A 43 -0.04 -5.95 -12.38
N GLN A 44 -1.21 -5.89 -12.99
CA GLN A 44 -2.27 -6.87 -12.81
C GLN A 44 -2.27 -7.81 -14.02
N ASP A 45 -1.92 -9.07 -13.83
CA ASP A 45 -2.16 -10.11 -14.83
C ASP A 45 -3.65 -10.29 -15.05
N THR A 46 -4.03 -10.58 -16.30
CA THR A 46 -5.43 -10.79 -16.66
C THR A 46 -5.56 -12.02 -17.53
N ASP A 47 -6.64 -12.77 -17.34
CA ASP A 47 -6.93 -13.90 -18.22
C ASP A 47 -7.83 -13.48 -19.36
N SER A 48 -7.40 -13.75 -20.60
CA SER A 48 -8.12 -13.38 -21.82
C SER A 48 -9.57 -13.91 -21.93
N SER A 49 -9.94 -14.92 -21.14
CA SER A 49 -11.28 -15.49 -21.12
C SER A 49 -12.31 -14.63 -20.36
N ASP A 50 -11.86 -13.81 -19.40
CA ASP A 50 -12.73 -13.00 -18.53
C ASP A 50 -11.95 -11.83 -17.88
N TYR A 51 -11.18 -11.11 -18.70
CA TYR A 51 -10.14 -10.19 -18.22
C TYR A 51 -10.66 -9.02 -17.35
N ASP A 52 -11.94 -8.68 -17.45
CA ASP A 52 -12.55 -7.61 -16.64
C ASP A 52 -12.87 -8.05 -15.22
N ALA A 53 -12.95 -9.35 -14.96
CA ALA A 53 -12.98 -9.91 -13.61
C ALA A 53 -11.71 -9.57 -12.81
N ASP A 54 -10.58 -9.43 -13.50
CA ASP A 54 -9.27 -9.10 -12.91
C ASP A 54 -9.09 -7.59 -12.72
N TYR A 55 -10.08 -6.75 -13.03
CA TYR A 55 -9.94 -5.29 -12.90
C TYR A 55 -10.04 -4.83 -11.44
N LEU A 56 -9.26 -3.81 -11.10
CA LEU A 56 -9.35 -3.15 -9.81
C LEU A 56 -10.67 -2.36 -9.72
N SER A 57 -11.33 -2.45 -8.59
CA SER A 57 -12.56 -1.71 -8.32
C SER A 57 -12.64 -1.24 -6.85
N ALA A 58 -13.63 -0.40 -6.56
CA ALA A 58 -14.01 -0.13 -5.18
C ALA A 58 -14.90 -1.28 -4.66
N VAL A 59 -14.92 -1.53 -3.36
CA VAL A 59 -15.83 -2.53 -2.75
C VAL A 59 -17.30 -2.19 -3.03
N ASP A 60 -17.62 -0.89 -3.10
CA ASP A 60 -18.95 -0.33 -3.38
C ASP A 60 -19.08 0.16 -4.84
N PHE A 61 -18.44 -0.51 -5.79
CA PHE A 61 -18.41 -0.08 -7.20
C PHE A 61 -19.81 0.07 -7.82
N ASP A 62 -20.79 -0.68 -7.33
CA ASP A 62 -22.19 -0.68 -7.74
C ASP A 62 -23.07 0.28 -6.93
N ALA A 63 -22.45 1.05 -6.04
CA ALA A 63 -23.03 2.03 -5.12
C ALA A 63 -23.83 1.45 -3.94
N ASP A 64 -23.60 0.19 -3.57
CA ASP A 64 -24.03 -0.34 -2.29
C ASP A 64 -22.89 -1.03 -1.52
N TRP A 65 -23.21 -1.65 -0.38
CA TRP A 65 -22.22 -2.27 0.52
C TRP A 65 -22.60 -3.72 0.85
N ASP A 66 -23.48 -4.35 0.07
CA ASP A 66 -23.83 -5.78 0.20
C ASP A 66 -22.81 -6.63 -0.54
N ALA A 67 -21.73 -7.01 0.14
CA ALA A 67 -20.61 -7.73 -0.47
C ALA A 67 -20.95 -9.13 -1.04
N ARG A 68 -22.22 -9.57 -0.98
CA ARG A 68 -22.71 -10.85 -1.53
C ARG A 68 -23.21 -10.77 -2.97
N ASN A 69 -23.26 -9.58 -3.56
CA ASN A 69 -23.74 -9.40 -4.93
C ASN A 69 -22.66 -8.82 -5.85
N ASN A 70 -21.42 -8.71 -5.37
CA ASN A 70 -20.34 -8.06 -6.08
C ASN A 70 -19.91 -8.88 -7.30
N TRP A 71 -19.89 -10.21 -7.19
CA TRP A 71 -19.65 -11.12 -8.30
C TRP A 71 -20.73 -10.93 -9.37
N GLU A 72 -22.01 -11.01 -9.00
CA GLU A 72 -23.12 -10.87 -9.94
C GLU A 72 -23.17 -9.50 -10.61
N HIS A 73 -22.76 -8.44 -9.90
CA HIS A 73 -22.83 -7.08 -10.41
C HIS A 73 -21.57 -6.63 -11.16
N GLN A 74 -20.50 -7.44 -11.16
CA GLN A 74 -19.22 -7.06 -11.77
C GLN A 74 -19.37 -6.73 -13.27
N ASP A 75 -20.09 -7.56 -14.03
CA ASP A 75 -20.23 -7.42 -15.48
C ASP A 75 -21.46 -6.60 -15.91
N ASP A 76 -22.35 -6.22 -14.97
CA ASP A 76 -23.54 -5.41 -15.23
C ASP A 76 -23.21 -4.07 -15.91
N ASN A 77 -22.10 -3.44 -15.51
CA ASN A 77 -21.62 -2.19 -16.09
C ASN A 77 -20.13 -2.00 -15.85
N LEU A 78 -19.33 -2.38 -16.85
CA LEU A 78 -17.87 -2.24 -16.84
C LEU A 78 -17.37 -0.83 -16.53
N ALA A 79 -18.16 0.23 -16.82
CA ALA A 79 -17.77 1.60 -16.47
C ALA A 79 -17.61 1.83 -14.95
N ARG A 80 -18.07 0.89 -14.11
CA ARG A 80 -17.90 0.90 -12.65
C ARG A 80 -16.58 0.28 -12.17
N MET A 81 -15.88 -0.49 -13.01
CA MET A 81 -14.58 -1.11 -12.71
C MET A 81 -13.44 -0.08 -12.80
N THR A 82 -13.59 0.99 -12.02
CA THR A 82 -12.69 2.12 -11.98
C THR A 82 -11.54 1.80 -11.03
N GLY A 83 -10.30 1.83 -11.54
CA GLY A 83 -9.11 1.51 -10.79
C GLY A 83 -9.04 2.27 -9.46
N THR A 84 -9.21 1.52 -8.36
CA THR A 84 -9.29 2.06 -7.00
C THR A 84 -8.40 1.25 -6.08
N VAL A 85 -7.56 1.96 -5.32
CA VAL A 85 -6.66 1.34 -4.34
C VAL A 85 -6.89 1.99 -2.99
N TYR A 86 -7.23 1.18 -2.00
CA TYR A 86 -7.38 1.67 -0.63
C TYR A 86 -6.01 1.86 0.01
N TYR A 87 -5.84 2.88 0.83
CA TYR A 87 -4.61 3.07 1.59
C TYR A 87 -4.87 3.40 3.05
N SER A 88 -3.97 2.95 3.92
CA SER A 88 -3.90 3.34 5.32
C SER A 88 -2.48 3.67 5.73
N VAL A 89 -2.32 4.60 6.68
CA VAL A 89 -1.02 4.99 7.22
C VAL A 89 -1.05 4.85 8.73
N VAL A 90 -0.10 4.09 9.26
CA VAL A 90 0.20 3.95 10.68
C VAL A 90 1.59 4.52 10.94
N GLU A 91 1.78 5.16 12.08
CA GLU A 91 2.97 5.96 12.35
C GLU A 91 3.58 5.62 13.72
N THR A 92 4.88 5.32 13.71
CA THR A 92 5.71 5.22 14.91
C THR A 92 6.67 6.42 14.97
N SER A 93 7.48 6.54 16.02
CA SER A 93 8.50 7.61 16.08
C SER A 93 9.60 7.47 15.03
N THR A 94 9.79 6.28 14.44
CA THR A 94 10.88 5.99 13.49
C THR A 94 10.41 5.68 12.07
N HIS A 95 9.16 5.21 11.90
CA HIS A 95 8.66 4.73 10.60
C HIS A 95 7.23 5.21 10.33
N TRP A 96 6.91 5.32 9.05
CA TRP A 96 5.55 5.21 8.55
C TRP A 96 5.36 3.79 7.97
N HIS A 97 4.19 3.22 8.23
CA HIS A 97 3.75 1.93 7.73
C HIS A 97 2.54 2.19 6.85
N LEU A 98 2.68 1.95 5.54
CA LEU A 98 1.65 2.25 4.56
C LEU A 98 1.10 0.94 4.01
N VAL A 99 -0.19 0.68 4.19
CA VAL A 99 -0.84 -0.46 3.54
C VAL A 99 -1.59 0.03 2.32
N TYR A 100 -1.47 -0.69 1.20
CA TYR A 100 -2.31 -0.53 0.02
C TYR A 100 -3.08 -1.82 -0.22
N SER A 101 -4.39 -1.72 -0.46
CA SER A 101 -5.28 -2.85 -0.74
C SER A 101 -5.90 -2.73 -2.12
N PHE A 102 -5.86 -3.82 -2.86
CA PHE A 102 -6.34 -3.99 -4.23
C PHE A 102 -7.55 -4.93 -4.17
N TYR A 103 -8.69 -4.49 -4.72
CA TYR A 103 -9.95 -5.21 -4.59
C TYR A 103 -10.48 -5.63 -5.96
N HIS A 104 -10.97 -6.86 -6.01
CA HIS A 104 -11.67 -7.45 -7.14
C HIS A 104 -13.04 -7.95 -6.66
N PRO A 105 -14.11 -7.87 -7.48
CA PRO A 105 -15.42 -8.35 -7.07
C PRO A 105 -15.50 -9.87 -6.86
N ARG A 106 -14.53 -10.63 -7.39
CA ARG A 106 -14.49 -12.11 -7.33
C ARG A 106 -13.08 -12.66 -7.45
N ASP A 107 -12.81 -13.77 -6.77
CA ASP A 107 -11.74 -14.73 -7.07
C ASP A 107 -12.35 -15.87 -7.90
N TRP A 108 -11.86 -16.07 -9.13
CA TRP A 108 -12.56 -16.84 -10.16
C TRP A 108 -11.63 -17.79 -10.91
N GLU A 109 -12.20 -18.79 -11.58
CA GLU A 109 -11.45 -19.76 -12.40
C GLU A 109 -12.15 -20.04 -13.73
N ASP A 110 -11.39 -20.42 -14.76
CA ASP A 110 -11.90 -20.76 -16.11
C ASP A 110 -12.24 -22.25 -16.26
N PHE A 111 -12.20 -23.00 -15.17
CA PHE A 111 -12.64 -24.39 -15.09
C PHE A 111 -13.80 -24.56 -14.10
N PRO A 112 -14.62 -25.63 -14.25
CA PRO A 112 -15.72 -25.87 -13.33
C PRO A 112 -15.23 -26.10 -11.89
N ASP A 113 -15.81 -25.37 -10.93
CA ASP A 113 -15.59 -25.55 -9.49
C ASP A 113 -16.83 -26.16 -8.79
N PRO A 114 -17.20 -27.43 -9.05
CA PRO A 114 -18.43 -28.04 -8.53
C PRO A 114 -18.41 -28.28 -7.01
N PHE A 115 -17.28 -28.03 -6.35
CA PHE A 115 -17.09 -28.23 -4.92
C PHE A 115 -16.76 -26.93 -4.18
N SER A 116 -16.78 -25.78 -4.85
CA SER A 116 -16.46 -24.48 -4.26
C SER A 116 -15.13 -24.52 -3.51
N LEU A 117 -14.05 -24.91 -4.19
CA LEU A 117 -12.72 -25.07 -3.60
C LEU A 117 -11.70 -24.04 -4.10
N TYR A 118 -12.00 -23.33 -5.18
CA TYR A 118 -11.04 -22.47 -5.86
C TYR A 118 -11.52 -21.05 -6.04
N THR A 119 -12.84 -20.84 -6.00
CA THR A 119 -13.44 -19.54 -6.28
C THR A 119 -14.12 -18.96 -5.05
N HIS A 120 -14.23 -17.64 -4.98
CA HIS A 120 -15.07 -16.97 -3.98
C HIS A 120 -15.50 -15.55 -4.33
N GLU A 121 -16.64 -15.17 -3.77
CA GLU A 121 -17.17 -13.80 -3.74
C GLU A 121 -16.21 -12.82 -3.06
N ASN A 122 -15.99 -11.66 -3.69
CA ASN A 122 -14.98 -10.67 -3.32
C ASN A 122 -13.56 -11.22 -3.40
N ASP A 123 -12.61 -10.32 -3.55
CA ASP A 123 -11.22 -10.60 -3.27
C ASP A 123 -10.49 -9.30 -2.92
N MET A 124 -9.65 -9.34 -1.91
CA MET A 124 -8.84 -8.19 -1.55
C MET A 124 -7.48 -8.65 -1.05
N GLU A 125 -6.46 -8.21 -1.76
CA GLU A 125 -5.07 -8.47 -1.43
C GLU A 125 -4.32 -7.15 -1.25
N GLY A 126 -3.06 -7.21 -0.81
CA GLY A 126 -2.34 -5.96 -0.62
C GLY A 126 -0.88 -6.04 -0.28
N VAL A 127 -0.35 -4.85 0.01
CA VAL A 127 1.06 -4.66 0.36
C VAL A 127 1.20 -3.72 1.55
N LEU A 128 2.10 -4.07 2.47
CA LEU A 128 2.63 -3.19 3.50
C LEU A 128 3.99 -2.65 3.03
N LEU A 129 4.13 -1.31 3.02
CA LEU A 129 5.41 -0.63 2.84
C LEU A 129 5.92 -0.09 4.17
N VAL A 130 7.22 -0.26 4.41
CA VAL A 130 7.93 0.24 5.58
C VAL A 130 8.86 1.38 5.17
N VAL A 131 8.59 2.58 5.68
CA VAL A 131 9.30 3.81 5.31
C VAL A 131 9.91 4.46 6.55
N ARG A 132 11.24 4.53 6.60
CA ARG A 132 11.98 5.19 7.68
C ARG A 132 11.89 6.70 7.57
N LYS A 133 11.66 7.35 8.70
CA LYS A 133 11.83 8.80 8.85
C LYS A 133 13.31 9.10 8.98
N ASP A 134 13.94 9.59 7.91
CA ASP A 134 15.36 9.94 7.86
C ASP A 134 15.61 11.46 7.88
N GLY A 135 14.55 12.25 8.10
CA GLY A 135 14.58 13.71 8.08
C GLY A 135 14.26 14.34 6.71
N THR A 136 14.14 13.53 5.66
CA THR A 136 13.56 13.98 4.38
C THR A 136 12.04 13.98 4.46
N GLU A 137 11.39 14.68 3.51
CA GLU A 137 9.93 14.85 3.49
C GLU A 137 9.19 13.51 3.41
N PHE A 138 9.62 12.58 2.54
CA PHE A 138 8.95 11.30 2.33
C PHE A 138 9.70 10.10 2.94
N GLY A 139 10.81 10.35 3.62
CA GLY A 139 11.62 9.30 4.24
C GLY A 139 12.32 8.40 3.24
N LYS A 140 12.74 7.24 3.74
CA LYS A 140 13.44 6.21 2.98
C LYS A 140 12.67 4.91 3.04
N PHE A 141 12.30 4.37 1.88
CA PHE A 141 11.70 3.04 1.77
C PHE A 141 12.70 1.94 2.14
N GLU A 142 12.29 0.98 2.97
CA GLU A 142 13.20 -0.05 3.52
C GLU A 142 12.71 -1.49 3.37
N ALA A 143 11.40 -1.73 3.33
CA ALA A 143 10.85 -3.07 3.13
C ALA A 143 9.43 -3.04 2.55
N MET A 144 9.05 -4.13 1.92
CA MET A 144 7.68 -4.42 1.45
C MET A 144 7.29 -5.83 1.89
N VAL A 145 6.07 -5.99 2.38
CA VAL A 145 5.45 -7.30 2.61
C VAL A 145 4.20 -7.36 1.73
N THR A 146 4.04 -8.38 0.90
CA THR A 146 2.84 -8.56 0.06
C THR A 146 2.04 -9.75 0.53
N VAL A 147 0.74 -9.74 0.25
CA VAL A 147 -0.17 -10.84 0.54
C VAL A 147 -0.49 -11.55 -0.76
N ALA A 148 -0.31 -12.87 -0.77
CA ALA A 148 -0.85 -13.71 -1.81
C ALA A 148 -1.58 -14.89 -1.16
N HIS A 149 -2.90 -14.87 -1.29
CA HIS A 149 -3.79 -15.87 -0.70
C HIS A 149 -3.66 -15.87 0.84
N SER A 150 -3.06 -16.91 1.40
CA SER A 150 -2.87 -17.10 2.84
C SER A 150 -1.42 -16.93 3.31
N ASP A 151 -0.53 -16.44 2.43
CA ASP A 151 0.90 -16.37 2.68
C ASP A 151 1.43 -14.94 2.45
N PHE A 152 2.38 -14.51 3.26
CA PHE A 152 3.03 -13.22 3.11
C PHE A 152 4.44 -13.37 2.53
N TYR A 153 4.82 -12.43 1.66
CA TYR A 153 6.14 -12.43 1.01
C TYR A 153 6.91 -11.15 1.32
N SER A 154 8.16 -11.29 1.71
CA SER A 154 9.00 -10.22 2.23
C SER A 154 10.06 -9.77 1.22
N TYR A 155 10.15 -8.46 0.97
CA TYR A 155 11.08 -7.89 0.01
C TYR A 155 11.80 -6.66 0.55
N ILE A 156 12.97 -6.38 -0.02
CA ILE A 156 13.75 -5.17 0.26
C ILE A 156 14.01 -4.37 -1.03
N PRO A 157 14.15 -3.04 -0.96
CA PRO A 157 14.53 -2.25 -2.11
C PRO A 157 16.00 -2.51 -2.50
N PRO A 158 16.43 -2.08 -3.70
CA PRO A 158 17.82 -2.18 -4.12
C PRO A 158 18.76 -1.50 -3.11
N GLY A 159 19.77 -2.23 -2.63
CA GLY A 159 20.69 -1.74 -1.60
C GLY A 159 20.09 -1.65 -0.18
N GLY A 160 18.92 -2.26 0.05
CA GLY A 160 18.33 -2.42 1.37
C GLY A 160 19.25 -3.18 2.32
N THR A 161 19.17 -2.86 3.62
CA THR A 161 20.07 -3.41 4.65
C THR A 161 19.38 -4.40 5.58
N TYR A 162 18.07 -4.55 5.49
CA TYR A 162 17.33 -5.52 6.29
C TYR A 162 17.77 -6.92 5.90
N THR A 163 17.78 -7.82 6.88
CA THR A 163 18.13 -9.23 6.72
C THR A 163 16.97 -10.11 7.16
N ASN A 164 17.00 -11.40 6.81
CA ASN A 164 15.97 -12.36 7.25
C ASN A 164 15.76 -12.31 8.77
N GLY A 165 14.50 -12.22 9.18
CA GLY A 165 14.02 -12.36 10.55
C GLY A 165 13.58 -13.79 10.82
N ARG A 166 12.33 -13.93 11.27
CA ARG A 166 11.61 -15.21 11.26
C ARG A 166 11.27 -15.65 9.83
N GLU A 167 10.98 -14.68 8.97
CA GLU A 167 10.72 -14.90 7.54
C GLU A 167 11.95 -14.69 6.67
N THR A 168 11.89 -15.26 5.46
CA THR A 168 12.92 -15.07 4.44
C THR A 168 12.63 -13.86 3.58
N ILE A 169 13.67 -13.10 3.21
CA ILE A 169 13.56 -12.09 2.16
C ILE A 169 13.50 -12.81 0.80
N ASP A 170 12.34 -12.78 0.17
CA ASP A 170 12.01 -13.43 -1.11
C ASP A 170 12.62 -12.72 -2.32
N GLY A 171 13.15 -11.51 -2.13
CA GLY A 171 14.03 -10.86 -3.10
C GLY A 171 14.00 -9.34 -3.09
N THR A 172 14.52 -8.77 -4.18
CA THR A 172 14.71 -7.33 -4.32
C THR A 172 13.63 -6.71 -5.20
N ILE A 173 13.05 -5.61 -4.72
CA ILE A 173 11.98 -4.86 -5.38
C ILE A 173 12.53 -4.12 -6.60
N VAL A 174 11.77 -4.14 -7.70
CA VAL A 174 12.05 -3.27 -8.84
C VAL A 174 11.47 -1.88 -8.55
N MET A 175 12.29 -0.85 -8.71
CA MET A 175 11.85 0.54 -8.57
C MET A 175 11.66 1.15 -9.95
N GLN A 176 10.57 1.85 -10.17
CA GLN A 176 10.26 2.53 -11.43
C GLN A 176 9.93 4.00 -11.20
N THR A 177 10.37 4.86 -12.12
CA THR A 177 10.07 6.29 -12.04
C THR A 177 8.80 6.60 -12.82
N TYR A 178 7.82 7.21 -12.15
CA TYR A 178 6.61 7.74 -12.76
C TYR A 178 6.36 9.15 -12.25
N ASN A 179 6.12 10.10 -13.17
CA ASN A 179 5.97 11.54 -12.87
C ASN A 179 7.07 12.11 -11.97
N GLY A 180 8.32 11.67 -12.19
CA GLY A 180 9.49 12.13 -11.44
C GLY A 180 9.65 11.53 -10.04
N VAL A 181 8.79 10.60 -9.63
CA VAL A 181 8.85 9.90 -8.34
C VAL A 181 9.26 8.45 -8.54
N SER A 182 10.23 7.97 -7.76
CA SER A 182 10.67 6.56 -7.77
C SER A 182 9.78 5.72 -6.86
N ARG A 183 9.06 4.76 -7.44
CA ARG A 183 8.00 3.98 -6.78
C ARG A 183 8.34 2.49 -6.76
N PRO A 184 7.92 1.74 -5.73
CA PRO A 184 7.95 0.29 -5.77
C PRO A 184 6.99 -0.24 -6.84
N THR A 185 7.23 -1.44 -7.33
CA THR A 185 6.35 -2.13 -8.28
C THR A 185 5.80 -3.42 -7.71
N THR A 186 4.53 -3.70 -7.97
CA THR A 186 3.85 -4.93 -7.57
C THR A 186 3.38 -5.69 -8.81
N PHE A 187 3.23 -7.00 -8.67
CA PHE A 187 2.60 -7.88 -9.65
C PHE A 187 1.47 -8.64 -8.94
N GLN A 188 0.31 -8.79 -9.58
CA GLN A 188 -0.84 -9.51 -9.06
C GLN A 188 -1.26 -10.54 -10.10
N GLU A 189 -1.48 -11.78 -9.67
CA GLU A 189 -1.94 -12.87 -10.52
C GLU A 189 -3.33 -12.55 -11.10
N ALA A 190 -3.66 -13.09 -12.27
CA ALA A 190 -5.06 -13.17 -12.70
C ALA A 190 -5.80 -14.14 -11.77
N LYS A 191 -7.14 -14.10 -11.77
CA LYS A 191 -8.01 -15.10 -11.14
C LYS A 191 -7.99 -15.08 -9.61
N GLY A 192 -6.96 -15.66 -9.01
CA GLY A 192 -6.81 -15.73 -7.55
C GLY A 192 -6.05 -14.54 -6.95
N HIS A 193 -5.59 -13.61 -7.79
CA HIS A 193 -5.08 -12.30 -7.40
C HIS A 193 -4.00 -12.22 -6.31
N GLY A 194 -3.17 -13.25 -6.14
CA GLY A 194 -2.05 -13.20 -5.21
C GLY A 194 -1.04 -12.09 -5.58
N ILE A 195 -0.66 -11.23 -4.61
CA ILE A 195 0.27 -10.12 -4.85
C ILE A 195 1.71 -10.48 -4.49
N PHE A 196 2.60 -10.17 -5.43
CA PHE A 196 4.05 -10.28 -5.32
C PHE A 196 4.73 -8.97 -5.72
N ARG A 197 6.07 -8.94 -5.64
CA ARG A 197 6.84 -7.92 -6.36
C ARG A 197 6.80 -8.20 -7.86
N TRP A 198 6.70 -7.16 -8.68
CA TRP A 198 7.02 -7.32 -10.10
C TRP A 198 8.53 -7.58 -10.25
N ASN A 199 8.89 -8.58 -11.05
CA ASN A 199 10.26 -9.07 -11.16
C ASN A 199 11.04 -8.42 -12.33
N GLY A 200 10.42 -7.50 -13.07
CA GLY A 200 11.03 -6.84 -14.24
C GLY A 200 10.81 -7.56 -15.57
N ALA A 201 10.16 -8.72 -15.58
CA ALA A 201 9.84 -9.46 -16.80
C ALA A 201 8.63 -8.86 -17.53
N ASP A 202 8.46 -9.26 -18.78
CA ASP A 202 7.23 -8.97 -19.52
C ASP A 202 6.03 -9.61 -18.78
N PRO A 203 5.06 -8.80 -18.33
CA PRO A 203 3.90 -9.27 -17.58
C PRO A 203 2.83 -9.99 -18.45
N GLY A 204 3.05 -10.26 -19.74
CA GLY A 204 2.14 -11.11 -20.52
C GLY A 204 0.88 -10.39 -21.01
N ASP A 205 -0.31 -10.83 -20.56
CA ASP A 205 -1.59 -10.18 -20.82
C ASP A 205 -2.01 -9.46 -19.53
N ALA A 206 -1.66 -8.18 -19.39
CA ALA A 206 -1.80 -7.50 -18.11
C ALA A 206 -2.23 -6.05 -18.25
N VAL A 207 -2.97 -5.57 -17.26
CA VAL A 207 -3.24 -4.16 -17.05
C VAL A 207 -2.13 -3.55 -16.19
N VAL A 208 -1.66 -2.35 -16.53
CA VAL A 208 -0.65 -1.64 -15.72
C VAL A 208 -1.24 -0.35 -15.17
N TYR A 209 -1.40 -0.34 -13.86
CA TYR A 209 -2.04 0.71 -13.08
C TYR A 209 -1.00 1.69 -12.51
N PHE A 210 -1.24 2.99 -12.71
CA PHE A 210 -0.40 4.10 -12.23
C PHE A 210 -1.16 4.99 -11.24
N PRO A 211 -0.51 5.47 -10.17
CA PRO A 211 -1.14 6.36 -9.17
C PRO A 211 -1.29 7.79 -9.74
N THR A 212 -2.25 7.97 -10.63
CA THR A 212 -2.59 9.27 -11.26
C THR A 212 -3.39 10.17 -10.32
N GLY A 213 -4.04 9.57 -9.31
CA GLY A 213 -5.01 10.25 -8.44
C GLY A 213 -6.43 10.28 -9.03
N THR A 214 -6.66 9.66 -10.18
CA THR A 214 -7.99 9.50 -10.79
C THR A 214 -8.08 8.08 -11.32
N GLY A 215 -9.11 7.36 -10.90
CA GLY A 215 -9.35 6.01 -11.40
C GLY A 215 -9.84 6.04 -12.84
N GLU A 216 -9.34 5.10 -13.63
CA GLU A 216 -9.74 4.83 -15.00
C GLU A 216 -10.22 3.37 -15.09
N VAL A 217 -11.07 3.11 -16.07
CA VAL A 217 -11.48 1.74 -16.42
C VAL A 217 -10.53 1.28 -17.53
N PRO A 218 -9.88 0.10 -17.41
CA PRO A 218 -9.02 -0.40 -18.47
C PRO A 218 -9.78 -0.57 -19.79
N SER A 219 -9.11 -0.29 -20.91
CA SER A 219 -9.73 -0.44 -22.24
C SER A 219 -9.72 -1.88 -22.77
N SER A 220 -8.90 -2.76 -22.17
CA SER A 220 -8.80 -4.20 -22.43
C SER A 220 -7.95 -4.87 -21.34
N GLY A 221 -7.94 -6.20 -21.26
CA GLY A 221 -7.04 -6.95 -20.36
C GLY A 221 -5.54 -6.67 -20.55
N ASN A 222 -5.14 -6.05 -21.66
CA ASN A 222 -3.74 -5.72 -21.95
C ASN A 222 -3.47 -4.21 -21.93
N ASP A 223 -4.26 -3.43 -21.19
CA ASP A 223 -4.10 -1.97 -21.10
C ASP A 223 -2.92 -1.57 -20.20
N ARG A 224 -1.82 -1.16 -20.82
CA ARG A 224 -0.54 -0.88 -20.13
C ARG A 224 -0.43 0.53 -19.55
N SER A 225 -1.51 1.30 -19.50
CA SER A 225 -1.47 2.67 -19.01
C SER A 225 -2.81 3.11 -18.43
N VAL A 226 -3.18 2.57 -17.28
CA VAL A 226 -4.43 2.87 -16.59
C VAL A 226 -4.17 3.67 -15.32
N GLY A 227 -4.92 4.75 -15.11
CA GLY A 227 -4.91 5.49 -13.86
C GLY A 227 -5.66 4.77 -12.74
N TYR A 228 -5.13 4.82 -11.52
CA TYR A 228 -5.90 4.49 -10.32
C TYR A 228 -5.98 5.67 -9.33
N GLN A 229 -7.07 5.72 -8.58
CA GLN A 229 -7.25 6.62 -7.44
C GLN A 229 -6.85 5.97 -6.13
N LEU A 230 -6.38 6.78 -5.19
CA LEU A 230 -6.11 6.39 -3.81
C LEU A 230 -7.29 6.78 -2.92
N VAL A 231 -7.91 5.81 -2.27
CA VAL A 231 -9.00 6.02 -1.31
C VAL A 231 -8.49 5.77 0.10
N ASN A 232 -8.63 6.75 0.98
CA ASN A 232 -8.25 6.57 2.38
C ASN A 232 -9.20 5.54 3.03
N THR A 233 -8.65 4.44 3.55
CA THR A 233 -9.41 3.40 4.26
C THR A 233 -10.21 3.99 5.43
N PHE A 234 -9.69 5.05 6.06
CA PHE A 234 -10.32 5.77 7.17
C PHE A 234 -11.13 7.01 6.74
N ALA A 235 -11.42 7.18 5.44
CA ALA A 235 -12.30 8.24 4.98
C ALA A 235 -13.66 8.19 5.71
N THR A 236 -14.32 9.34 5.79
CA THR A 236 -15.70 9.38 6.30
C THR A 236 -16.59 8.53 5.39
N ALA A 237 -17.34 7.58 5.97
CA ALA A 237 -18.10 6.57 5.23
C ALA A 237 -17.24 5.74 4.25
N GLY A 238 -15.92 5.65 4.51
CA GLY A 238 -15.02 4.76 3.77
C GLY A 238 -15.03 3.34 4.32
N LEU A 239 -14.20 2.48 3.74
CA LEU A 239 -14.13 1.05 4.03
C LEU A 239 -14.07 0.70 5.53
N TRP A 240 -13.25 1.41 6.33
CA TRP A 240 -13.19 1.18 7.78
C TRP A 240 -14.46 1.60 8.53
N ALA A 241 -15.18 2.62 8.05
CA ALA A 241 -16.43 3.05 8.66
C ALA A 241 -17.50 1.96 8.59
N HIS A 242 -17.48 1.15 7.51
CA HIS A 242 -18.37 0.03 7.26
C HIS A 242 -17.92 -1.30 7.91
N ARG A 243 -16.81 -1.34 8.65
CA ARG A 243 -16.23 -2.59 9.23
C ARG A 243 -17.17 -3.44 10.10
N ASN A 244 -18.27 -2.86 10.57
CA ASN A 244 -19.28 -3.56 11.39
C ASN A 244 -20.60 -3.76 10.66
N ASP A 245 -20.68 -3.36 9.38
CA ASP A 245 -21.88 -3.49 8.58
C ASP A 245 -22.08 -4.96 8.24
N THR A 246 -23.22 -5.50 8.66
CA THR A 246 -23.48 -6.93 8.55
C THR A 246 -23.73 -7.38 7.11
N LEU A 247 -24.02 -6.46 6.18
CA LEU A 247 -24.14 -6.77 4.75
C LEU A 247 -22.76 -6.92 4.10
N THR A 248 -21.78 -6.13 4.56
CA THR A 248 -20.42 -6.14 4.01
C THR A 248 -19.53 -7.21 4.65
N PHE A 249 -19.65 -7.40 5.97
CA PHE A 249 -18.74 -8.25 6.74
C PHE A 249 -19.46 -9.41 7.43
N ALA A 250 -18.90 -10.61 7.30
CA ALA A 250 -19.32 -11.80 8.03
C ALA A 250 -18.67 -11.89 9.42
N GLY A 251 -17.49 -11.28 9.57
CA GLY A 251 -16.71 -11.26 10.80
C GLY A 251 -15.63 -10.18 10.75
N TRP A 252 -14.77 -10.15 11.78
CA TRP A 252 -13.69 -9.15 11.84
C TRP A 252 -12.74 -9.27 10.65
N GLY A 253 -12.84 -8.30 9.74
CA GLY A 253 -12.04 -8.22 8.53
C GLY A 253 -12.34 -9.29 7.47
N THR A 254 -13.40 -10.08 7.65
CA THR A 254 -13.85 -11.10 6.68
C THR A 254 -15.03 -10.54 5.90
N PHE A 255 -14.89 -10.39 4.58
CA PHE A 255 -16.01 -9.99 3.72
C PHE A 255 -17.11 -11.05 3.78
N ARG A 256 -18.36 -10.59 3.63
CA ARG A 256 -19.48 -11.51 3.44
C ARG A 256 -19.50 -11.94 1.97
N GLY A 257 -19.69 -13.21 1.72
CA GLY A 257 -19.79 -13.74 0.37
C GLY A 257 -20.42 -15.13 0.32
N ASP A 258 -21.13 -15.44 -0.76
CA ASP A 258 -21.92 -16.67 -0.95
C ASP A 258 -21.76 -17.32 -2.35
N ASN A 259 -20.87 -16.80 -3.18
CA ASN A 259 -20.41 -17.46 -4.40
C ASN A 259 -19.11 -18.21 -4.12
N GLY A 260 -18.98 -19.43 -4.65
CA GLY A 260 -17.82 -20.27 -4.37
C GLY A 260 -17.71 -20.63 -2.88
N GLN A 261 -16.56 -20.35 -2.25
CA GLN A 261 -16.37 -20.49 -0.81
C GLN A 261 -17.01 -19.35 -0.03
N ASP A 262 -17.86 -19.70 0.94
CA ASP A 262 -18.51 -18.74 1.82
C ASP A 262 -17.51 -17.89 2.62
N ASN A 263 -17.57 -16.56 2.46
CA ASN A 263 -16.84 -15.58 3.28
C ASN A 263 -15.31 -15.80 3.30
N ALA A 264 -14.71 -16.11 2.16
CA ALA A 264 -13.27 -16.42 2.07
C ALA A 264 -12.37 -15.18 1.99
N ALA A 265 -12.83 -14.10 1.35
CA ALA A 265 -12.05 -12.89 1.17
C ALA A 265 -11.87 -12.08 2.47
N ASN A 266 -10.71 -11.43 2.59
CA ASN A 266 -10.32 -10.69 3.79
C ASN A 266 -9.82 -9.29 3.47
N THR A 267 -10.01 -8.35 4.39
CA THR A 267 -9.44 -7.00 4.32
C THR A 267 -8.05 -6.93 4.94
N ALA A 268 -7.40 -5.78 4.83
CA ALA A 268 -6.11 -5.50 5.46
C ALA A 268 -6.02 -5.84 6.96
N TRP A 269 -7.11 -5.68 7.73
CA TRP A 269 -7.17 -6.02 9.15
C TRP A 269 -7.71 -7.44 9.42
N GLY A 270 -7.81 -8.25 8.37
CA GLY A 270 -8.22 -9.65 8.37
C GLY A 270 -7.27 -10.60 7.64
N TRP A 271 -6.22 -10.12 6.95
CA TRP A 271 -5.19 -10.99 6.37
C TRP A 271 -4.36 -11.67 7.45
N ASP A 272 -3.94 -12.91 7.19
CA ASP A 272 -3.14 -13.70 8.11
C ASP A 272 -2.13 -14.51 7.30
N ASP A 273 -0.89 -14.58 7.77
CA ASP A 273 0.05 -15.57 7.27
C ASP A 273 -0.20 -16.86 8.05
N GLY A 274 -0.66 -17.91 7.36
CA GLY A 274 -1.12 -19.14 8.00
C GLY A 274 -0.04 -19.89 8.79
N ASN A 275 1.23 -19.54 8.65
CA ASN A 275 2.36 -20.27 9.23
C ASN A 275 3.16 -19.48 10.29
N ASP A 276 2.70 -18.27 10.64
CA ASP A 276 3.42 -17.27 11.45
C ASP A 276 3.46 -17.54 12.98
N GLY A 277 2.85 -18.64 13.40
CA GLY A 277 2.71 -19.01 14.82
C GLY A 277 1.50 -18.37 15.49
N SER A 278 1.51 -18.29 16.83
CA SER A 278 0.36 -17.79 17.61
C SER A 278 0.53 -16.37 18.15
N ASP A 279 1.74 -15.81 18.08
CA ASP A 279 2.03 -14.45 18.54
C ASP A 279 1.84 -13.40 17.45
N LEU A 280 1.98 -13.78 16.17
CA LEU A 280 1.55 -13.00 15.03
C LEU A 280 0.14 -13.47 14.65
N GLN A 281 -0.84 -12.60 14.85
CA GLN A 281 -2.25 -12.92 14.67
C GLN A 281 -2.74 -12.29 13.36
N ARG A 282 -3.81 -12.86 12.84
CA ARG A 282 -4.66 -12.26 11.81
C ARG A 282 -4.85 -10.75 12.01
N GLY A 283 -4.59 -10.01 10.94
CA GLY A 283 -4.79 -8.56 10.81
C GLY A 283 -3.58 -7.72 11.21
N LEU A 284 -2.53 -8.29 11.82
CA LEU A 284 -1.40 -7.50 12.31
C LEU A 284 -0.63 -6.78 11.20
N LEU A 285 -0.69 -7.23 9.94
CA LEU A 285 -0.12 -6.49 8.81
C LEU A 285 -0.64 -5.04 8.76
N ALA A 286 -1.91 -4.80 9.08
CA ALA A 286 -2.47 -3.45 9.15
C ALA A 286 -2.57 -2.90 10.58
N THR A 287 -2.97 -3.72 11.55
CA THR A 287 -3.30 -3.23 12.90
C THR A 287 -2.07 -3.10 13.80
N ASP A 288 -1.00 -3.87 13.56
CA ASP A 288 0.27 -3.79 14.28
C ASP A 288 1.48 -4.03 13.36
N PRO A 289 1.64 -3.21 12.30
CA PRO A 289 2.67 -3.42 11.28
C PRO A 289 4.09 -3.33 11.84
N ALA A 290 4.33 -2.56 12.90
CA ALA A 290 5.64 -2.48 13.53
C ALA A 290 6.03 -3.82 14.17
N LYS A 291 5.11 -4.49 14.87
CA LYS A 291 5.35 -5.81 15.45
C LYS A 291 5.62 -6.85 14.37
N LEU A 292 4.78 -6.90 13.32
CA LEU A 292 4.96 -7.83 12.20
C LEU A 292 6.33 -7.64 11.54
N VAL A 293 6.69 -6.40 11.20
CA VAL A 293 7.98 -6.09 10.56
C VAL A 293 9.16 -6.45 11.46
N SER A 294 9.08 -6.21 12.77
CA SER A 294 10.15 -6.60 13.72
C SER A 294 10.32 -8.10 13.91
N ALA A 295 9.33 -8.90 13.48
CA ALA A 295 9.43 -10.34 13.46
C ALA A 295 9.96 -10.82 12.10
N TYR A 296 9.50 -10.24 10.99
CA TYR A 296 9.84 -10.67 9.63
C TYR A 296 11.25 -10.31 9.23
N PHE A 297 11.74 -9.17 9.69
CA PHE A 297 13.05 -8.64 9.34
C PHE A 297 13.97 -8.55 10.56
N ASN A 298 15.26 -8.45 10.28
CA ASN A 298 16.32 -8.13 11.23
C ASN A 298 17.14 -6.95 10.67
N ASN A 299 18.02 -6.39 11.49
CA ASN A 299 18.93 -5.29 11.13
C ASN A 299 18.19 -3.98 10.77
N GLU A 300 17.11 -3.70 11.49
CA GLU A 300 16.24 -2.53 11.35
C GLU A 300 16.83 -1.30 12.04
N GLY A 301 17.95 -1.45 12.75
CA GLY A 301 18.59 -0.36 13.49
C GLY A 301 17.66 0.24 14.56
N SER A 302 17.46 1.56 14.50
CA SER A 302 16.47 2.21 15.38
C SER A 302 15.07 1.97 14.84
N PHE A 303 14.29 1.14 15.52
CA PHE A 303 12.95 0.73 15.12
C PHE A 303 11.99 0.75 16.32
N SER A 304 10.96 1.59 16.25
CA SER A 304 9.97 1.76 17.32
C SER A 304 8.76 0.86 17.12
N LEU A 305 8.35 0.18 18.20
CA LEU A 305 7.09 -0.57 18.29
C LEU A 305 5.95 0.25 18.89
N SER A 306 6.21 1.51 19.26
CA SER A 306 5.20 2.39 19.86
C SER A 306 4.63 3.33 18.81
N TYR A 307 3.31 3.24 18.63
CA TYR A 307 2.57 4.09 17.70
C TYR A 307 2.39 5.50 18.25
N LEU A 308 2.72 6.48 17.41
CA LEU A 308 2.27 7.86 17.58
C LEU A 308 0.85 8.03 17.06
N ARG A 309 0.48 7.26 16.04
CA ARG A 309 -0.85 7.24 15.45
C ARG A 309 -1.13 5.90 14.79
N ASN A 310 -2.27 5.32 15.13
CA ASN A 310 -2.79 4.11 14.54
C ASN A 310 -4.32 4.16 14.61
N ASN A 311 -4.98 4.39 13.48
CA ASN A 311 -6.45 4.58 13.45
C ASN A 311 -7.24 3.26 13.49
N TYR A 312 -6.55 2.12 13.48
CA TYR A 312 -7.17 0.81 13.71
C TYR A 312 -7.43 0.55 15.21
N LEU A 313 -6.82 1.31 16.12
CA LEU A 313 -6.86 1.15 17.58
C LEU A 313 -7.75 2.18 18.29
#